data_AF-A0A3B9KMS9-F1
#
_entry.id   AF-A0A3B9KMS9-F1
#
_cell.length_a   1.000
_cell.length_b   1.000
_cell.length_c   1.000
_cell.angle_alpha   90.00
_cell.angle_beta   90.00
_cell.angle_gamma   90.00
#
_symmetry.space_group_name_H-M   'P 1'
#
loop_
_entity.id
_entity.type
_entity.pdbx_description
1 polymer ?
#
loop_
_entity_poly.entity_id
_entity_poly.type
_entity_poly.pdbx_seq_one_letter_code
_entity_poly.pdbx_strand_id
1 'polypeptide(L)' 'VTEIPAQGKDGTVLLLHCSVQRKKVGEVQKAILDVDPNAFLTVEDIILQRHGYWGNRNLRC' A
#
# COMPACT_ATOMS: atom_id res chain seq x y z
N VAL A 1 7.88 0.05 -0.56
CA VAL A 1 7.19 1.18 0.10
C VAL A 1 8.07 2.37 -0.14
N THR A 2 7.50 3.46 -0.64
CA THR A 2 8.22 4.70 -0.92
C THR A 2 7.66 5.78 -0.01
N GLU A 3 8.54 6.42 0.76
CA GLU A 3 8.20 7.55 1.63
C GLU A 3 8.35 8.86 0.86
N ILE A 4 7.31 9.69 0.89
CA ILE A 4 7.28 10.98 0.19
C ILE A 4 6.87 12.07 1.21
N PRO A 5 7.70 13.11 1.44
CA PRO A 5 7.27 14.25 2.24
C PRO A 5 6.20 15.04 1.49
N ALA A 6 5.06 15.28 2.12
CA ALA A 6 3.91 15.96 1.52
C ALA A 6 3.35 17.06 2.44
N GLN A 7 2.52 17.94 1.89
CA GLN A 7 1.80 18.96 2.65
C GLN A 7 0.33 18.56 2.75
N GLY A 8 -0.12 18.27 3.96
CA GLY A 8 -1.52 18.07 4.30
C GLY A 8 -2.19 19.39 4.69
N LYS A 9 -3.50 19.31 4.97
CA LYS A 9 -4.29 20.46 5.39
C LYS A 9 -3.76 21.11 6.67
N ASP A 10 -3.32 20.28 7.62
CA ASP A 10 -2.90 20.72 8.96
C ASP A 10 -1.37 20.74 9.14
N GLY A 11 -0.59 20.61 8.06
CA GLY A 11 0.87 20.71 8.09
C GLY A 11 1.58 19.64 7.27
N THR A 12 2.86 19.42 7.55
CA THR A 12 3.67 18.44 6.82
C THR A 12 3.25 17.02 7.20
N VAL A 13 2.98 16.19 6.19
CA VAL A 13 2.61 14.78 6.36
C VAL A 13 3.58 13.89 5.59
N LEU A 14 3.74 12.65 6.03
CA LEU A 14 4.51 11.64 5.33
C LEU A 14 3.54 10.74 4.57
N LEU A 15 3.68 10.71 3.24
CA LEU A 15 2.88 9.85 2.37
C LEU A 15 3.63 8.54 2.14
N LEU A 16 2.98 7.42 2.45
CA LEU A 16 3.47 6.08 2.17
C LEU A 16 2.83 5.55 0.90
N HIS A 17 3.58 5.54 -0.19
CA HIS A 17 3.12 4.94 -1.43
C HIS A 17 3.55 3.48 -1.50
N CYS A 18 2.57 2.56 -1.57
CA CYS A 18 2.85 1.14 -1.66
C CYS A 18 1.91 0.45 -2.65
N SER A 19 2.49 -0.40 -3.50
CA SER A 19 1.70 -1.32 -4.30
C SER A 19 1.43 -2.57 -3.47
N VAL A 20 0.17 -2.97 -3.38
CA VAL A 20 -0.28 -4.16 -2.67
C VAL A 20 -1.17 -5.02 -3.55
N GLN A 21 -1.16 -6.33 -3.33
CA GLN A 21 -2.08 -7.24 -4.01
C GLN A 21 -3.50 -6.96 -3.54
N ARG A 22 -4.47 -6.87 -4.47
CA ARG A 22 -5.89 -6.64 -4.15
C ARG A 22 -6.41 -7.57 -3.05
N LYS A 23 -6.01 -8.85 -3.06
CA LYS A 23 -6.42 -9.84 -2.06
C LYS A 23 -5.90 -9.58 -0.64
N LYS A 24 -4.83 -8.80 -0.49
CA LYS A 24 -4.18 -8.47 0.80
C LYS A 24 -4.57 -7.09 1.34
N VAL A 25 -5.36 -6.31 0.60
CA VAL A 25 -5.73 -4.94 1.01
C VAL A 25 -6.40 -4.93 2.39
N GLY A 26 -7.29 -5.89 2.66
CA GLY A 26 -7.95 -5.98 3.97
C GLY A 26 -7.01 -6.28 5.13
N GLU A 27 -5.98 -7.11 4.92
CA GLU A 27 -4.95 -7.39 5.94
C GLU A 27 -4.10 -6.14 6.21
N VAL A 28 -3.71 -5.43 5.14
CA VAL A 28 -2.91 -4.22 5.23
C VAL A 28 -3.68 -3.08 5.91
N GLN A 29 -4.96 -2.90 5.55
CA GLN A 29 -5.81 -1.90 6.17
C GLN A 29 -5.96 -2.13 7.68
N LYS A 30 -6.18 -3.39 8.10
CA LYS A 30 -6.24 -3.73 9.53
C LYS A 30 -4.93 -3.40 10.23
N ALA A 31 -3.79 -3.84 9.67
CA ALA A 31 -2.49 -3.57 10.25
C ALA A 31 -2.20 -2.07 10.39
N ILE A 32 -2.62 -1.24 9.43
CA ILE A 32 -2.44 0.22 9.50
C ILE A 32 -3.32 0.82 10.59
N LEU A 33 -4.61 0.47 10.63
CA LEU A 33 -5.55 1.00 11.63
C LEU A 33 -5.25 0.53 13.06
N ASP A 34 -4.65 -0.67 13.21
CA ASP A 34 -4.20 -1.17 14.51
C ASP A 34 -3.00 -0.36 15.05
N VAL A 35 -2.16 0.17 14.17
CA VAL A 35 -0.99 0.99 14.54
C VAL A 35 -1.38 2.46 14.74
N ASP A 36 -2.15 3.02 13.80
CA ASP A 36 -2.66 4.39 13.87
C ASP A 36 -4.12 4.43 13.39
N PRO A 37 -5.07 4.55 14.34
CA PRO A 37 -6.50 4.65 14.00
C PRO A 37 -6.87 5.89 13.20
N ASN A 38 -6.04 6.94 13.21
CA ASN A 38 -6.29 8.21 12.53
C ASN A 38 -5.60 8.29 11.16
N ALA A 39 -4.96 7.20 10.70
CA ALA A 39 -4.25 7.16 9.44
C ALA A 39 -5.19 7.37 8.24
N PHE A 40 -4.80 8.25 7.31
CA PHE A 40 -5.53 8.48 6.08
C PHE A 40 -5.09 7.49 4.99
N LEU A 41 -6.05 6.74 4.45
CA LEU A 41 -5.80 5.73 3.42
C LEU A 41 -6.45 6.15 2.11
N THR A 42 -5.65 6.20 1.05
CA THR A 42 -6.14 6.37 -0.32
C THR A 42 -5.85 5.11 -1.12
N VAL A 43 -6.84 4.69 -1.91
CA VAL A 43 -6.69 3.59 -2.86
C VAL A 43 -6.74 4.19 -4.25
N GLU A 44 -5.62 4.09 -4.97
CA GLU A 44 -5.57 4.44 -6.38
C GLU A 44 -6.23 3.37 -7.25
N ASP A 45 -6.38 3.65 -8.54
CA ASP A 45 -7.01 2.75 -9.49
C ASP A 45 -6.30 1.38 -9.56
N ILE A 46 -7.13 0.33 -9.62
CA ILE A 46 -6.66 -1.05 -9.69
C ILE A 46 -6.21 -1.36 -11.11
N ILE A 47 -4.92 -1.19 -11.38
CA ILE A 47 -4.33 -1.63 -12.65
C ILE A 47 -4.03 -3.14 -12.65
N LEU A 48 -4.33 -3.80 -13.78
CA LEU A 48 -3.93 -5.18 -14.02
C LEU A 48 -2.41 -5.28 -14.09
N GLN A 49 -1.81 -5.88 -13.07
CA GLN A 49 -0.39 -6.17 -13.06
C GLN A 49 -0.09 -7.38 -13.95
N ARG A 50 0.90 -7.23 -14.83
CA ARG A 50 1.35 -8.32 -15.73
C ARG A 50 2.00 -9.46 -14.94
N HIS A 51 2.05 -10.64 -15.56
CA HIS A 51 2.70 -11.81 -14.99
C HIS A 51 4.14 -11.49 -14.56
N GLY A 52 4.57 -11.98 -13.40
CA GLY A 52 5.92 -11.77 -12.86
C GLY A 52 6.07 -10.61 -11.88
N TYR A 53 5.21 -9.58 -11.91
CA TYR A 53 5.33 -8.40 -11.03
C TYR A 53 5.32 -8.77 -9.53
N TRP A 54 4.46 -9.72 -9.15
CA TRP A 54 4.37 -10.18 -7.76
C TRP A 54 5.28 -11.36 -7.42
N GLY A 55 5.97 -11.93 -8.43
CA GLY A 55 6.78 -13.13 -8.31
C GLY A 55 5.97 -14.35 -7.88
N ASN A 56 5.78 -15.32 -8.77
CA ASN A 56 5.42 -16.65 -8.32
C ASN A 56 6.66 -17.25 -7.64
N ARG A 57 6.73 -17.22 -6.30
CA ARG A 57 7.79 -17.91 -5.52
C ARG A 57 7.64 -19.45 -5.53
N ASN A 58 7.12 -20.00 -6.63
CA ASN A 58 6.99 -21.43 -6.90
C ASN A 58 7.59 -21.78 -8.26
N LEU A 59 8.77 -21.23 -8.59
CA LEU A 59 9.63 -21.87 -9.59
C LEU A 59 10.31 -23.06 -8.88
N ARG A 60 9.59 -24.18 -8.80
CA ARG A 60 10.21 -25.48 -8.59
C ARG A 60 10.61 -25.98 -9.98
N CYS A 61 11.93 -26.11 -10.17
CA CYS A 61 12.55 -26.80 -11.30
C CYS A 61 12.16 -28.28 -11.28
#